data_AF-Q67ZJ4-F1
#
_entry.id   AF-Q67ZJ4-F1
#
_cell.length_a   1.000
_cell.length_b   1.000
_cell.length_c   1.000
_cell.angle_alpha   90.00
_cell.angle_beta   90.00
_cell.angle_gamma   90.00
#
_symmetry.space_group_name_H-M   'P 1'
#
loop_
_entity.id
_entity.type
_entity.pdbx_description
1 polymer ?
#
loop_
_entity_poly.entity_id
_entity_poly.type
_entity_poly.pdbx_seq_one_letter_code
_entity_poly.pdbx_strand_id
1 'polypeptide(L)' 'ILERLLKVKAKRNMMKLPRNGDVPFTHANISSAQREFGYKPSTDLQTGLKKFVRWYLGYYKQGGKKVAAAA' A
#
# COMPACT_ATOMS: atom_id res chain seq x y z
N ILE A 1 0.77 4.60 -10.25
CA ILE A 1 2.04 3.85 -10.03
C ILE A 1 1.82 2.34 -10.03
N LEU A 2 0.88 1.82 -9.21
CA LEU A 2 0.61 0.38 -9.11
C LEU A 2 0.29 -0.32 -10.43
N GLU A 3 -0.63 0.20 -11.26
CA GLU A 3 -0.97 -0.39 -12.57
C GLU A 3 0.27 -0.57 -13.47
N ARG A 4 1.20 0.39 -13.44
CA ARG A 4 2.47 0.31 -14.18
C ARG A 4 3.41 -0.75 -13.59
N LEU A 5 3.50 -0.86 -12.26
CA LEU A 5 4.33 -1.87 -11.59
C LEU A 5 3.79 -3.29 -11.81
N LEU A 6 2.47 -3.45 -11.87
CA LEU A 6 1.80 -4.74 -12.06
C LEU A 6 1.54 -5.08 -13.54
N LYS A 7 1.71 -4.12 -14.45
CA LYS A 7 1.38 -4.22 -15.88
C LYS A 7 -0.08 -4.62 -16.15
N VAL A 8 -0.99 -4.28 -15.25
CA VAL A 8 -2.42 -4.59 -15.33
C VAL A 8 -3.23 -3.35 -14.97
N LYS A 9 -4.31 -3.09 -15.72
CA LYS A 9 -5.25 -2.00 -15.44
C LYS A 9 -6.20 -2.39 -14.33
N ALA A 10 -6.43 -1.50 -13.37
CA ALA A 10 -7.37 -1.75 -12.31
C ALA A 10 -8.81 -1.56 -12.83
N LYS A 11 -9.68 -2.54 -12.57
CA LYS A 11 -11.12 -2.36 -12.70
C LYS A 11 -11.61 -1.57 -11.48
N ARG A 12 -11.88 -0.29 -11.66
CA ARG A 12 -12.27 0.61 -10.56
C ARG A 12 -13.78 0.54 -10.36
N ASN A 13 -14.21 0.27 -9.13
CA ASN A 13 -15.59 0.42 -8.72
C ASN A 13 -15.71 1.65 -7.81
N MET A 14 -16.19 2.75 -8.36
CA MET A 14 -16.31 4.00 -7.59
C MET A 14 -17.52 3.91 -6.66
N MET A 15 -17.27 4.04 -5.36
CA MET A 15 -18.31 4.03 -4.33
C MET A 15 -18.36 5.40 -3.65
N LYS A 16 -19.53 5.76 -3.11
CA LYS A 16 -19.66 6.95 -2.27
C LYS A 16 -18.83 6.75 -1.00
N LEU A 17 -18.10 7.79 -0.59
CA LEU A 17 -17.35 7.75 0.67
C LEU A 17 -18.35 7.44 1.80
N PRO A 18 -18.14 6.36 2.57
CA PRO A 18 -19.05 6.04 3.66
C PRO A 18 -18.96 7.11 4.75
N ARG A 19 -20.02 7.30 5.54
CA ARG A 19 -20.04 8.31 6.63
C ARG A 19 -19.26 7.87 7.87
N ASN A 20 -18.42 6.84 7.78
CA ASN A 20 -17.84 6.10 8.90
C ASN A 20 -16.48 6.67 9.38
N GLY A 21 -16.29 7.99 9.38
CA GLY A 21 -15.05 8.60 9.87
C GLY A 21 -13.91 8.68 8.85
N ASP A 22 -14.14 8.23 7.61
CA ASP A 22 -13.25 8.52 6.49
C ASP A 22 -13.22 10.03 6.20
N VAL A 23 -12.03 10.57 5.97
CA VAL A 23 -11.82 11.98 5.61
C VAL A 23 -11.20 12.09 4.23
N PRO A 24 -11.46 13.17 3.46
CA PRO A 24 -10.95 13.29 2.09
C PRO A 24 -9.42 13.30 1.97
N PHE A 25 -8.72 13.90 2.93
CA PHE A 25 -7.25 14.02 2.93
C PHE A 25 -6.69 14.04 4.35
N THR A 26 -5.54 13.42 4.55
CA THR A 26 -4.75 13.51 5.79
C THR A 26 -3.26 13.60 5.47
N HIS A 27 -2.55 14.45 6.21
CA HIS A 27 -1.11 14.59 6.13
C HIS A 27 -0.56 14.87 7.52
N ALA A 28 0.53 14.20 7.90
CA ALA A 28 1.16 14.40 9.20
C ALA A 28 2.17 15.56 9.14
N ASN A 29 2.06 16.50 10.08
CA ASN A 29 3.17 17.40 10.39
C ASN A 29 4.19 16.63 11.25
N ILE A 30 5.42 16.46 10.73
CA ILE A 30 6.46 15.63 11.37
C ILE A 30 7.53 16.45 12.09
N SER A 31 7.36 17.76 12.26
CA SER A 31 8.38 18.64 12.84
C SER A 31 8.83 18.22 14.24
N SER A 32 7.92 17.75 15.11
CA SER A 32 8.29 17.27 16.45
C SER A 32 9.10 15.98 16.38
N ALA A 33 8.68 15.01 15.58
CA ALA A 33 9.42 13.75 15.42
C ALA A 33 10.82 13.97 14.80
N GLN A 34 10.92 14.93 13.87
CA GLN A 34 12.20 15.36 13.32
C GLN A 34 13.13 15.94 14.39
N ARG A 35 12.63 16.86 15.24
CA ARG A 35 13.42 17.51 16.28
C ARG A 35 13.83 16.54 17.40
N GLU A 36 12.89 15.73 17.87
CA GLU A 36 13.06 14.92 19.09
C GLU A 36 13.73 13.57 18.81
N PHE A 37 13.49 12.98 17.64
CA PHE A 37 14.00 11.64 17.30
C PHE A 37 14.91 11.62 16.07
N GLY A 38 15.17 12.78 15.44
CA GLY A 38 15.89 12.83 14.18
C GLY A 38 15.14 12.12 13.03
N TYR A 39 13.83 11.92 13.17
CA TYR A 39 13.05 11.14 12.21
C TYR A 39 13.03 11.79 10.82
N LYS A 40 13.66 11.14 9.83
CA LYS A 40 13.77 11.65 8.47
C LYS A 40 13.33 10.58 7.46
N PRO A 41 12.02 10.52 7.09
CA PRO A 41 11.56 9.56 6.10
C PRO A 41 12.25 9.84 4.76
N SER A 42 12.87 8.80 4.19
CA SER A 42 13.66 8.89 2.96
C SER A 42 13.13 8.02 1.83
N THR A 43 12.17 7.14 2.11
CA THR A 43 11.55 6.28 1.09
C THR A 43 10.46 7.05 0.37
N ASP A 44 10.67 7.36 -0.90
CA ASP A 44 9.64 7.92 -1.76
C ASP A 44 8.52 6.91 -2.07
N LEU A 45 7.38 7.42 -2.56
CA LEU A 45 6.20 6.62 -2.85
C LEU A 45 6.46 5.52 -3.89
N GLN A 46 7.24 5.78 -4.94
CA GLN A 46 7.53 4.81 -5.99
C GLN A 46 8.40 3.67 -5.45
N THR A 47 9.44 4.00 -4.68
CA THR A 47 10.32 3.04 -4.02
C THR A 47 9.53 2.16 -3.03
N GLY A 48 8.69 2.78 -2.19
CA GLY A 48 7.82 2.08 -1.25
C GLY A 48 6.86 1.11 -1.94
N LEU A 49 6.13 1.59 -2.95
CA LEU A 49 5.18 0.75 -3.72
C LEU A 49 5.87 -0.39 -4.46
N LYS A 50 7.09 -0.21 -4.99
CA LYS A 50 7.85 -1.29 -5.63
C LYS A 50 8.21 -2.40 -4.64
N LYS A 51 8.66 -2.03 -3.42
CA LYS A 51 8.95 -2.98 -2.34
C LYS A 51 7.69 -3.72 -1.92
N PHE A 52 6.57 -3.01 -1.76
CA PHE A 52 5.28 -3.58 -1.42
C PHE A 52 4.79 -4.61 -2.45
N VAL A 53 4.79 -4.26 -3.75
CA VAL A 53 4.37 -5.17 -4.83
C VAL A 53 5.20 -6.46 -4.84
N ARG A 54 6.52 -6.35 -4.65
CA ARG A 54 7.41 -7.51 -4.57
C ARG A 54 7.01 -8.44 -3.42
N TRP A 55 6.81 -7.87 -2.23
CA TRP A 55 6.38 -8.64 -1.05
C TRP A 55 5.02 -9.31 -1.29
N TYR A 56 4.02 -8.55 -1.75
CA TYR A 56 2.65 -9.03 -1.95
C TYR A 56 2.62 -10.22 -2.93
N LEU A 57 3.28 -10.09 -4.08
CA LEU A 57 3.35 -11.16 -5.06
C LEU A 57 4.09 -12.39 -4.52
N GLY A 58 5.14 -12.20 -3.72
CA GLY A 58 5.87 -13.30 -3.08
C GLY A 58 5.00 -14.05 -2.08
N TYR A 59 4.29 -13.32 -1.22
CA TYR A 59 3.39 -13.86 -0.20
C TYR A 59 2.26 -14.71 -0.83
N TYR A 60 1.55 -14.15 -1.82
CA TYR A 60 0.40 -14.84 -2.43
C TYR A 60 0.79 -15.89 -3.49
N LYS A 61 1.97 -15.79 -4.14
CA LYS A 61 2.45 -16.86 -5.03
C LYS A 61 2.77 -18.16 -4.30
N GLN A 62 3.23 -18.10 -3.05
CA GLN A 62 3.52 -19.30 -2.25
C GLN A 62 2.28 -19.87 -1.55
N GLY A 63 1.25 -19.06 -1.31
CA GLY A 63 -0.04 -19.49 -0.72
C GLY A 63 -0.98 -20.22 -1.69
N GLY A 64 -0.82 -20.02 -3.01
CA GLY A 64 -1.68 -20.65 -4.03
C GLY A 64 -1.56 -22.18 -4.16
N LYS A 65 -0.53 -22.80 -3.58
CA LYS A 65 -0.39 -24.27 -3.53
C LYS A 65 -0.97 -24.92 -2.28
N LYS A 66 -1.41 -24.16 -1.25
CA LYS A 66 -1.94 -24.75 0.00
C LYS A 66 -3.46 -24.69 0.15
N VAL A 67 -4.16 -23.84 -0.59
CA VAL A 67 -5.63 -23.69 -0.44
C VAL A 67 -6.42 -24.70 -1.30
N ALA A 68 -5.79 -25.32 -2.30
CA ALA A 68 -6.45 -26.30 -3.18
C ALA A 68 -6.46 -27.75 -2.63
N ALA A 69 -5.90 -28.01 -1.44
CA ALA A 69 -5.82 -29.36 -0.85
C ALA A 69 -6.77 -29.58 0.33
N ALA A 70 -7.70 -28.64 0.58
CA ALA A 70 -8.62 -28.71 1.72
C ALA A 70 -10.07 -28.35 1.35
N ALA A 71 -10.52 -28.73 0.15
CA ALA A 71 -11.94 -28.70 -0.23
C ALA A 71 -12.30 -30.02 -0.91
#